data_AF-A0A359LKD6-F1
#
_entry.id   AF-A0A359LKD6-F1
#
_cell.length_a   1.000
_cell.length_b   1.000
_cell.length_c   1.000
_cell.angle_alpha   90.00
_cell.angle_beta   90.00
_cell.angle_gamma   90.00
#
_symmetry.space_group_name_H-M   'P 1'
#
loop_
_entity.id
_entity.type
_entity.pdbx_description
1 polymer ?
#
loop_
_entity_poly.entity_id
_entity_poly.type
_entity_poly.pdbx_seq_one_letter_code
_entity_poly.pdbx_strand_id
1 'polypeptide(L)'
;MSIELFTPIIGYPDLEIKIAYGLARIGIEADCEPCIIPQNSFYKIVFKDCSIKKINETFLLIAKRLLSSDRFFNLGIKAKDKSKYPVNPNTINRLEKIDIIKLYNSLQIENSDFKRTKLCGHRNLPKFGAVKESSKLGGLVLLTSSHAGKPYFRNRRFDTFNLSLCETCGYLAVLGLFSFGFFIQMGSGKNRKYGVVLPIPRKVLKNENLLNLLSLQKTLHNFWLSDLQPLRTFTISLLAKVPSLSDIVNNFQLNFHLSLASKDNRGDTIIEQTALIDTMLFSHFISSSSYNSATVIKLLGTSKMPPKISSLTELSNILLNHRTENLLRFVRLYVVPETSTNNWKNLLYLPTAKYLLKEIAMISPEIIENPSLGSLARTLRYFIRERKYGYADNIRNAGKESKDFEETIAKMLREGRLRLEQKKKIHLPTDEEVKEVFKLANDNFEKTKIALVILAFSFPAKIEDEMPENIEEEAQND
;
A
#
# COMPACT_ATOMS: atom_id res chain seq x y z
N MET A 1 3.52 21.34 32.05
CA MET A 1 4.68 20.45 32.37
C MET A 1 4.77 19.40 31.27
N SER A 2 5.95 19.10 30.74
CA SER A 2 6.13 18.09 29.68
C SER A 2 6.83 16.84 30.22
N ILE A 3 6.31 15.66 29.88
CA ILE A 3 6.91 14.37 30.24
C ILE A 3 7.46 13.74 28.97
N GLU A 4 8.70 13.28 29.02
CA GLU A 4 9.36 12.62 27.89
C GLU A 4 9.59 11.13 28.19
N LEU A 5 9.19 10.28 27.27
CA LEU A 5 9.34 8.82 27.34
C LEU A 5 10.04 8.32 26.08
N PHE A 6 10.73 7.19 26.20
CA PHE A 6 11.51 6.59 25.10
C PHE A 6 11.12 5.14 24.95
N THR A 7 10.84 4.70 23.72
CA THR A 7 10.73 3.26 23.46
C THR A 7 12.10 2.59 23.62
N PRO A 8 12.15 1.34 24.10
CA PRO A 8 13.39 0.58 24.10
C PRO A 8 13.91 0.38 22.67
N ILE A 9 15.24 0.39 22.50
CA ILE A 9 15.89 0.07 21.22
C ILE A 9 15.95 -1.46 21.11
N ILE A 10 14.98 -2.05 20.39
CA ILE A 10 14.82 -3.51 20.31
C ILE A 10 15.41 -4.05 18.99
N GLY A 11 15.52 -3.22 17.95
CA GLY A 11 15.93 -3.62 16.60
C GLY A 11 14.79 -4.18 15.75
N TYR A 12 13.54 -4.03 16.21
CA TYR A 12 12.33 -4.42 15.46
C TYR A 12 11.41 -3.20 15.32
N PRO A 13 11.47 -2.48 14.18
CA PRO A 13 10.69 -1.25 13.98
C PRO A 13 9.18 -1.43 14.18
N ASP A 14 8.65 -2.61 13.81
CA ASP A 14 7.23 -2.93 13.97
C ASP A 14 6.81 -3.08 15.44
N LEU A 15 7.70 -3.57 16.30
CA LEU A 15 7.44 -3.68 17.74
C LEU A 15 7.61 -2.34 18.44
N GLU A 16 8.66 -1.60 18.11
CA GLU A 16 8.97 -0.30 18.72
C GLU A 16 7.83 0.70 18.48
N ILE A 17 7.33 0.80 17.24
CA ILE A 17 6.22 1.69 16.94
C ILE A 17 4.92 1.25 17.64
N LYS A 18 4.67 -0.06 17.80
CA LYS A 18 3.52 -0.55 18.57
C LYS A 18 3.60 -0.14 20.04
N ILE A 19 4.79 -0.18 20.65
CA ILE A 19 4.99 0.30 22.02
C ILE A 19 4.76 1.83 22.08
N ALA A 20 5.31 2.59 21.13
CA ALA A 20 5.10 4.03 21.04
C ALA A 20 3.61 4.39 20.91
N TYR A 21 2.89 3.69 20.05
CA TYR A 21 1.44 3.82 19.89
C TYR A 21 0.67 3.41 21.14
N GLY A 22 1.10 2.37 21.87
CA GLY A 22 0.52 2.00 23.15
C GLY A 22 0.66 3.11 24.19
N LEU A 23 1.85 3.72 24.29
CA LEU A 23 2.10 4.87 25.16
C LEU A 23 1.27 6.08 24.75
N ALA A 24 1.22 6.39 23.45
CA ALA A 24 0.40 7.47 22.93
C ALA A 24 -1.09 7.25 23.22
N ARG A 25 -1.60 6.03 23.10
CA ARG A 25 -3.00 5.68 23.43
C ARG A 25 -3.33 5.97 24.89
N ILE A 26 -2.41 5.66 25.81
CA ILE A 26 -2.58 5.99 27.24
C ILE A 26 -2.59 7.49 27.42
N GLY A 27 -1.69 8.22 26.75
CA GLY A 27 -1.66 9.69 26.78
C GLY A 27 -2.99 10.30 26.34
N ILE A 28 -3.54 9.87 25.21
CA ILE A 28 -4.85 10.34 24.70
C ILE A 28 -5.95 10.13 25.75
N GLU A 29 -6.05 8.92 26.32
CA GLU A 29 -7.12 8.58 27.30
C GLU A 29 -6.88 9.21 28.69
N ALA A 30 -5.66 9.67 28.97
CA ALA A 30 -5.35 10.45 30.16
C ALA A 30 -5.64 11.94 29.98
N ASP A 31 -6.26 12.34 28.86
CA ASP A 31 -6.43 13.73 28.42
C ASP A 31 -5.09 14.50 28.38
N CYS A 32 -4.02 13.80 28.02
CA CYS A 32 -2.74 14.42 27.71
C CYS A 32 -2.62 14.61 26.20
N GLU A 33 -1.75 15.51 25.76
CA GLU A 33 -1.47 15.70 24.33
C GLU A 33 -0.18 14.96 23.94
N PRO A 34 -0.26 13.70 23.47
CA PRO A 34 0.92 12.96 23.04
C PRO A 34 1.45 13.43 21.70
N CYS A 35 2.76 13.34 21.56
CA CYS A 35 3.51 13.56 20.34
C CYS A 35 4.53 12.43 20.16
N ILE A 36 4.50 11.72 19.02
CA ILE A 36 5.51 10.72 18.67
C ILE A 36 6.54 11.37 17.75
N ILE A 37 7.79 11.33 18.17
CA ILE A 37 8.94 11.86 17.45
C ILE A 37 9.81 10.67 17.02
N PRO A 38 9.85 10.32 15.73
CA PRO A 38 10.75 9.29 15.22
C PRO A 38 12.21 9.67 15.49
N GLN A 39 13.00 8.72 15.95
CA GLN A 39 14.44 8.83 16.12
C GLN A 39 15.12 7.70 15.32
N ASN A 40 16.43 7.80 15.14
CA ASN A 40 17.20 6.70 14.55
C ASN A 40 17.12 5.48 15.48
N SER A 41 16.31 4.48 15.09
CA SER A 41 16.13 3.18 15.78
C SER A 41 15.26 3.18 17.05
N PHE A 42 14.51 4.23 17.35
CA PHE A 42 13.49 4.25 18.42
C PHE A 42 12.52 5.42 18.26
N TYR A 43 11.58 5.58 19.21
CA TYR A 43 10.65 6.69 19.26
C TYR A 43 10.72 7.41 20.59
N LYS A 44 10.70 8.75 20.54
CA LYS A 44 10.47 9.61 21.70
C LYS A 44 8.98 9.98 21.74
N ILE A 45 8.35 9.85 22.90
CA ILE A 45 6.97 10.23 23.14
C ILE A 45 6.98 11.39 24.13
N VAL A 46 6.37 12.51 23.75
CA VAL A 46 6.22 13.69 24.62
C VAL A 46 4.76 13.84 24.98
N PHE A 47 4.45 13.88 26.28
CA PHE A 47 3.14 14.26 26.78
C PHE A 47 3.17 15.71 27.24
N LYS A 48 2.29 16.54 26.69
CA LYS A 48 2.04 17.90 27.21
C LYS A 48 0.83 17.89 28.15
N ASP A 49 0.82 18.85 29.06
CA ASP A 49 -0.28 19.14 29.99
C ASP A 49 -0.81 17.94 30.77
N CYS A 50 0.13 17.15 31.30
CA CYS A 50 -0.16 15.82 31.79
C CYS A 50 0.12 15.63 33.29
N SER A 51 -0.77 14.90 33.97
CA SER A 51 -0.58 14.45 35.35
C SER A 51 0.03 13.05 35.36
N ILE A 52 1.17 12.92 36.04
CA ILE A 52 1.91 11.64 36.22
C ILE A 52 1.00 10.54 36.77
N LYS A 53 0.22 10.86 37.80
CA LYS A 53 -0.68 9.89 38.47
C LYS A 53 -1.75 9.39 37.51
N LYS A 54 -2.30 10.28 36.68
CA LYS A 54 -3.36 9.96 35.71
C LYS A 54 -2.88 8.97 34.64
N ILE A 55 -1.62 9.05 34.19
CA ILE A 55 -1.07 8.11 33.20
C ILE A 55 -1.11 6.66 33.72
N ASN A 56 -0.63 6.42 34.94
CA ASN A 56 -0.58 5.07 35.51
C ASN A 56 -2.00 4.53 35.77
N GLU A 57 -2.90 5.35 36.29
CA GLU A 57 -4.31 5.00 36.49
C GLU A 57 -5.01 4.66 35.17
N THR A 58 -4.81 5.48 34.14
CA THR A 58 -5.37 5.26 32.80
C THR A 58 -4.85 3.96 32.18
N PHE A 59 -3.56 3.64 32.32
CA PHE A 59 -3.03 2.36 31.83
C PHE A 59 -3.70 1.16 32.50
N LEU A 60 -3.87 1.19 33.82
CA LEU A 60 -4.54 0.12 34.56
C LEU A 60 -6.01 -0.01 34.14
N LEU A 61 -6.71 1.12 33.96
CA LEU A 61 -8.07 1.15 33.45
C LEU A 61 -8.17 0.50 32.07
N ILE A 62 -7.30 0.88 31.13
CA ILE A 62 -7.25 0.32 29.78
C ILE A 62 -6.92 -1.18 29.82
N ALA A 63 -5.94 -1.58 30.63
CA ALA A 63 -5.56 -2.98 30.79
C ALA A 63 -6.74 -3.83 31.29
N LYS A 64 -7.47 -3.35 32.30
CA LYS A 64 -8.65 -4.03 32.87
C LYS A 64 -9.82 -4.06 31.90
N ARG A 65 -10.07 -2.98 31.16
CA ARG A 65 -11.25 -2.83 30.28
C ARG A 65 -11.07 -3.50 28.91
N LEU A 66 -9.91 -3.33 28.28
CA LEU A 66 -9.68 -3.79 26.91
C LEU A 66 -8.85 -5.08 26.89
N LEU A 67 -7.69 -5.07 27.56
CA LEU A 67 -6.72 -6.16 27.45
C LEU A 67 -7.07 -7.39 28.30
N SER A 68 -8.19 -7.37 29.02
CA SER A 68 -8.79 -8.55 29.66
C SER A 68 -9.58 -9.44 28.69
N SER A 69 -9.93 -8.93 27.50
CA SER A 69 -10.62 -9.71 26.47
C SER A 69 -9.63 -10.47 25.58
N ASP A 70 -9.91 -11.76 25.36
CA ASP A 70 -9.18 -12.64 24.43
C ASP A 70 -9.20 -12.15 22.96
N ARG A 71 -10.14 -11.27 22.61
CA ARG A 71 -10.27 -10.70 21.26
C ARG A 71 -9.02 -9.97 20.80
N PHE A 72 -8.31 -9.31 21.72
CA PHE A 72 -7.05 -8.61 21.47
C PHE A 72 -5.85 -9.57 21.30
N PHE A 73 -6.06 -10.87 21.49
CA PHE A 73 -5.00 -11.89 21.45
C PHE A 73 -5.26 -12.92 20.34
N ASN A 74 -6.07 -12.56 19.35
CA ASN A 74 -6.47 -13.46 18.26
C ASN A 74 -5.44 -13.60 17.14
N LEU A 75 -4.46 -12.70 17.05
CA LEU A 75 -3.34 -12.83 16.11
C LEU A 75 -2.18 -13.55 16.78
N GLY A 76 -1.58 -14.52 16.09
CA GLY A 76 -0.28 -15.05 16.49
C GLY A 76 -0.21 -15.94 17.73
N ILE A 77 -1.31 -16.09 18.47
CA ILE A 77 -1.40 -16.91 19.68
C ILE A 77 -2.24 -18.14 19.39
N LYS A 78 -1.72 -19.30 19.79
CA LYS A 78 -2.40 -20.60 19.60
C LYS A 78 -3.68 -20.67 20.41
N ALA A 79 -4.71 -21.32 19.87
CA ALA A 79 -6.00 -21.44 20.54
C ALA A 79 -5.90 -21.89 22.01
N LYS A 80 -5.07 -22.91 22.28
CA LYS A 80 -4.82 -23.45 23.64
C LYS A 80 -4.13 -22.50 24.62
N ASP A 81 -3.46 -21.47 24.11
CA ASP A 81 -2.67 -20.51 24.91
C ASP A 81 -3.34 -19.13 24.97
N LYS A 82 -4.48 -18.93 24.29
CA LYS A 82 -5.21 -17.65 24.27
C LYS A 82 -5.64 -17.16 25.65
N SER A 83 -5.93 -18.07 26.57
CA SER A 83 -6.33 -17.71 27.94
C SER A 83 -5.18 -17.20 28.82
N LYS A 84 -3.92 -17.31 28.36
CA LYS A 84 -2.73 -16.95 29.17
C LYS A 84 -2.28 -15.50 29.03
N TYR A 85 -2.66 -14.83 27.96
CA TYR A 85 -2.23 -13.47 27.64
C TYR A 85 -3.18 -12.37 28.13
N PRO A 86 -4.51 -12.57 28.17
CA PRO A 86 -5.40 -11.55 28.69
C PRO A 86 -5.07 -11.17 30.12
N VAL A 87 -5.24 -9.88 30.40
CA VAL A 87 -5.06 -9.30 31.72
C VAL A 87 -6.08 -9.93 32.67
N ASN A 88 -5.58 -10.52 33.75
CA ASN A 88 -6.35 -11.14 34.82
C ASN A 88 -6.05 -10.44 36.16
N PRO A 89 -6.75 -10.76 37.27
CA PRO A 89 -6.54 -10.10 38.56
C PRO A 89 -5.09 -10.14 39.06
N ASN A 90 -4.38 -11.26 38.86
CA ASN A 90 -2.96 -11.37 39.24
C ASN A 90 -2.07 -10.46 38.41
N THR A 91 -2.38 -10.30 37.11
CA THR A 91 -1.70 -9.35 36.24
C THR A 91 -1.95 -7.91 36.71
N ILE A 92 -3.19 -7.54 37.02
CA ILE A 92 -3.52 -6.19 37.52
C ILE A 92 -2.70 -5.86 38.78
N ASN A 93 -2.68 -6.76 39.77
CA ASN A 93 -1.91 -6.57 41.00
C ASN A 93 -0.39 -6.38 40.77
N ARG A 94 0.16 -6.93 39.67
CA ARG A 94 1.55 -6.69 39.27
C ARG A 94 1.71 -5.35 38.58
N LEU A 95 0.82 -5.03 37.64
CA LEU A 95 0.85 -3.76 36.89
C LEU A 95 0.65 -2.55 37.81
N GLU A 96 -0.14 -2.66 38.88
CA GLU A 96 -0.34 -1.60 39.89
C GLU A 96 0.95 -1.15 40.57
N LYS A 97 1.96 -2.02 40.62
CA LYS A 97 3.26 -1.73 41.22
C LYS A 97 4.24 -1.06 40.24
N ILE A 98 3.84 -0.90 38.98
CA ILE A 98 4.70 -0.37 37.91
C ILE A 98 4.38 1.10 37.69
N ASP A 99 5.41 1.93 37.71
CA ASP A 99 5.34 3.31 37.27
C ASP A 99 5.85 3.41 35.82
N ILE A 100 4.93 3.61 34.88
CA ILE A 100 5.22 3.66 33.44
C ILE A 100 6.20 4.79 33.13
N ILE A 101 6.07 5.92 33.80
CA ILE A 101 6.93 7.07 33.52
C ILE A 101 8.36 6.72 33.91
N LYS A 102 8.58 6.17 35.11
CA LYS A 102 9.91 5.70 35.52
C LYS A 102 10.47 4.58 34.64
N LEU A 103 9.59 3.76 34.04
CA LEU A 103 10.01 2.65 33.19
C LEU A 103 10.54 3.11 31.82
N TYR A 104 10.04 4.25 31.31
CA TYR A 104 10.36 4.76 29.97
C TYR A 104 11.01 6.16 29.97
N ASN A 105 11.30 6.77 31.12
CA ASN A 105 11.93 8.10 31.21
C ASN A 105 13.42 8.10 30.82
N SER A 106 14.06 6.94 30.72
CA SER A 106 15.43 6.79 30.28
C SER A 106 15.51 5.86 29.08
N LEU A 107 16.35 6.22 28.10
CA LEU A 107 16.63 5.37 26.96
C LEU A 107 17.27 4.05 27.44
N GLN A 108 16.61 2.93 27.14
CA GLN A 108 17.12 1.60 27.46
C GLN A 108 17.94 1.11 26.27
N ILE A 109 19.26 1.05 26.44
CA ILE A 109 20.21 0.49 25.49
C ILE A 109 20.78 -0.78 26.13
N GLU A 110 20.28 -1.97 25.76
CA GLU A 110 20.93 -3.21 26.14
C GLU A 110 21.87 -3.69 25.02
N ASN A 111 23.17 -3.57 25.26
CA ASN A 111 24.20 -4.34 24.57
C ASN A 111 24.34 -5.70 25.26
N SER A 112 23.55 -6.72 24.92
CA SER A 112 23.88 -8.09 25.38
C SER A 112 22.96 -9.23 24.89
N ASP A 113 23.61 -10.38 24.70
CA ASP A 113 23.13 -11.77 24.70
C ASP A 113 21.61 -12.02 24.77
N PHE A 114 21.00 -12.15 23.58
CA PHE A 114 19.58 -12.44 23.37
C PHE A 114 19.06 -13.66 24.16
N LYS A 115 19.92 -14.57 24.62
CA LYS A 115 19.56 -15.79 25.37
C LYS A 115 19.21 -15.55 26.83
N ARG A 116 19.72 -14.49 27.45
CA ARG A 116 19.60 -14.27 28.91
C ARG A 116 18.77 -13.06 29.30
N THR A 117 18.59 -12.09 28.41
CA THR A 117 17.88 -10.84 28.72
C THR A 117 16.55 -10.72 27.98
N LYS A 118 15.71 -9.78 28.46
CA LYS A 118 14.51 -9.37 27.72
C LYS A 118 14.93 -8.31 26.72
N LEU A 119 14.42 -8.38 25.50
CA LEU A 119 14.73 -7.46 24.42
C LEU A 119 14.56 -5.98 24.77
N CYS A 120 13.62 -5.66 25.67
CA CYS A 120 13.36 -4.28 26.08
C CYS A 120 14.26 -3.76 27.22
N GLY A 121 15.18 -4.57 27.75
CA GLY A 121 16.06 -4.18 28.87
C GLY A 121 15.41 -4.17 30.26
N HIS A 122 14.09 -4.35 30.36
CA HIS A 122 13.38 -4.31 31.66
C HIS A 122 13.49 -5.62 32.45
N ARG A 123 14.61 -5.77 33.18
CA ARG A 123 14.98 -7.01 33.89
C ARG A 123 14.03 -7.41 35.03
N ASN A 124 13.49 -6.45 35.78
CA ASN A 124 12.71 -6.70 37.01
C ASN A 124 11.21 -6.94 36.77
N LEU A 125 10.77 -7.12 35.53
CA LEU A 125 9.36 -7.38 35.20
C LEU A 125 9.15 -8.83 34.76
N PRO A 126 7.96 -9.42 34.90
CA PRO A 126 7.66 -10.71 34.28
C PRO A 126 7.80 -10.67 32.75
N LYS A 127 7.99 -11.84 32.12
CA LYS A 127 7.89 -11.97 30.66
C LYS A 127 6.43 -11.87 30.24
N PHE A 128 6.17 -11.33 29.06
CA PHE A 128 4.83 -11.29 28.50
C PHE A 128 4.27 -12.71 28.28
N GLY A 129 3.06 -12.96 28.82
CA GLY A 129 2.42 -14.28 28.85
C GLY A 129 2.94 -15.24 29.93
N ALA A 130 3.84 -14.79 30.81
CA ALA A 130 4.28 -15.56 31.97
C ALA A 130 3.31 -15.41 33.15
N VAL A 131 3.09 -16.51 33.88
CA VAL A 131 2.24 -16.51 35.10
C VAL A 131 3.05 -16.13 36.36
N LYS A 132 4.39 -16.30 36.31
CA LYS A 132 5.34 -15.98 37.40
C LYS A 132 6.66 -15.48 36.80
N GLU A 133 7.44 -14.69 37.54
CA GLU A 133 8.74 -14.13 37.09
C GLU A 133 9.76 -15.20 36.70
N SER A 134 9.79 -16.34 37.40
CA SER A 134 10.70 -17.47 37.13
C SER A 134 10.22 -18.40 36.00
N SER A 135 9.11 -18.07 35.33
CA SER A 135 8.55 -18.91 34.27
C SER A 135 9.45 -18.95 33.04
N LYS A 136 9.81 -20.17 32.61
CA LYS A 136 10.38 -20.40 31.26
C LYS A 136 9.35 -20.18 30.15
N LEU A 137 8.07 -20.13 30.49
CA LEU A 137 6.94 -19.89 29.57
C LEU A 137 6.70 -18.37 29.43
N GLY A 138 6.44 -17.93 28.21
CA GLY A 138 6.32 -16.52 27.83
C GLY A 138 7.33 -16.14 26.74
N GLY A 139 7.10 -15.04 26.03
CA GLY A 139 8.03 -14.57 24.98
C GLY A 139 7.39 -13.72 23.91
N LEU A 140 8.19 -13.37 22.90
CA LEU A 140 7.77 -12.54 21.78
C LEU A 140 6.84 -13.34 20.86
N VAL A 141 5.61 -12.87 20.69
CA VAL A 141 4.59 -13.51 19.85
C VAL A 141 4.39 -12.72 18.55
N LEU A 142 3.85 -13.37 17.53
CA LEU A 142 3.59 -12.74 16.22
C LEU A 142 2.73 -11.47 16.30
N LEU A 143 1.85 -11.40 17.31
CA LEU A 143 1.05 -10.22 17.63
C LEU A 143 1.92 -8.99 17.93
N THR A 144 2.98 -9.20 18.71
CA THR A 144 3.90 -8.13 19.15
C THR A 144 4.93 -7.80 18.08
N SER A 145 5.48 -8.79 17.38
CA SER A 145 6.29 -8.56 16.18
C SER A 145 6.02 -9.62 15.12
N SER A 146 5.70 -9.20 13.90
CA SER A 146 5.45 -10.15 12.81
C SER A 146 6.73 -10.67 12.15
N HIS A 147 7.88 -10.02 12.43
CA HIS A 147 9.21 -10.47 11.97
C HIS A 147 9.87 -11.46 12.92
N ALA A 148 9.80 -11.20 14.22
CA ALA A 148 10.56 -11.93 15.22
C ALA A 148 9.70 -12.75 16.19
N GLY A 149 8.39 -12.48 16.21
CA GLY A 149 7.47 -13.26 17.00
C GLY A 149 7.41 -14.69 16.51
N LYS A 150 7.58 -15.67 17.40
CA LYS A 150 7.34 -17.07 17.06
C LYS A 150 5.85 -17.39 17.34
N PRO A 151 5.14 -18.12 16.46
CA PRO A 151 3.92 -18.81 16.90
C PRO A 151 4.36 -19.79 17.99
N TYR A 152 3.76 -19.70 19.18
CA TYR A 152 4.21 -20.44 20.38
C TYR A 152 4.58 -21.89 20.03
N PHE A 153 5.87 -22.27 20.10
CA PHE A 153 6.35 -23.47 19.43
C PHE A 153 5.69 -24.75 19.99
N ARG A 154 5.48 -25.71 19.09
CA ARG A 154 5.27 -27.12 19.45
C ARG A 154 6.44 -27.55 20.33
N ASN A 155 6.18 -28.40 21.32
CA ASN A 155 7.14 -29.13 22.15
C ASN A 155 8.12 -30.00 21.32
N ARG A 156 8.86 -29.45 20.34
CA ARG A 156 10.01 -30.14 19.74
C ARG A 156 11.20 -29.83 20.63
N ARG A 157 11.80 -30.87 21.21
CA ARG A 157 12.92 -30.85 22.17
C ARG A 157 14.16 -30.04 21.75
N PHE A 158 14.21 -29.48 20.53
CA PHE A 158 15.41 -28.88 19.94
C PHE A 158 15.38 -27.35 19.76
N ASP A 159 14.24 -26.67 19.94
CA ASP A 159 14.20 -25.19 19.82
C ASP A 159 13.71 -24.55 21.13
N THR A 160 14.63 -24.37 22.08
CA THR A 160 14.40 -23.83 23.43
C THR A 160 14.50 -22.30 23.50
N PHE A 161 14.77 -21.64 22.36
CA PHE A 161 15.05 -20.22 22.31
C PHE A 161 13.85 -19.43 21.76
N ASN A 162 13.22 -18.64 22.64
CA ASN A 162 12.26 -17.62 22.27
C ASN A 162 12.74 -16.28 22.82
N LEU A 163 12.80 -15.26 21.96
CA LEU A 163 13.06 -13.89 22.38
C LEU A 163 12.00 -13.49 23.42
N SER A 164 12.37 -12.69 24.41
CA SER A 164 11.46 -12.33 25.49
C SER A 164 11.24 -10.83 25.59
N LEU A 165 9.99 -10.44 25.83
CA LEU A 165 9.54 -9.06 26.04
C LEU A 165 8.96 -8.97 27.45
N CYS A 166 9.12 -7.84 28.14
CA CYS A 166 8.48 -7.67 29.45
C CYS A 166 6.95 -7.56 29.32
N GLU A 167 6.25 -7.89 30.40
CA GLU A 167 4.78 -7.87 30.47
C GLU A 167 4.20 -6.51 30.05
N THR A 168 4.75 -5.40 30.53
CA THR A 168 4.31 -4.04 30.19
C THR A 168 4.49 -3.70 28.71
N CYS A 169 5.68 -3.94 28.15
CA CYS A 169 5.94 -3.72 26.71
C CYS A 169 5.02 -4.59 25.84
N GLY A 170 4.74 -5.82 26.27
CA GLY A 170 3.80 -6.71 25.58
C GLY A 170 2.39 -6.12 25.51
N TYR A 171 1.84 -5.69 26.65
CA TYR A 171 0.52 -5.06 26.68
C TYR A 171 0.45 -3.74 25.91
N LEU A 172 1.50 -2.91 25.99
CA LEU A 172 1.58 -1.68 25.18
C LEU A 172 1.63 -1.99 23.68
N ALA A 173 2.38 -3.01 23.27
CA ALA A 173 2.45 -3.39 21.86
C ALA A 173 1.10 -3.92 21.34
N VAL A 174 0.38 -4.70 22.15
CA VAL A 174 -0.99 -5.13 21.81
C VAL A 174 -1.92 -3.92 21.72
N LEU A 175 -1.90 -3.04 22.72
CA LEU A 175 -2.72 -1.83 22.74
C LEU A 175 -2.45 -0.95 21.52
N GLY A 176 -1.18 -0.71 21.17
CA GLY A 176 -0.79 0.09 20.03
C GLY A 176 -1.25 -0.51 18.71
N LEU A 177 -1.06 -1.82 18.51
CA LEU A 177 -1.52 -2.50 17.30
C LEU A 177 -3.05 -2.39 17.12
N PHE A 178 -3.83 -2.59 18.17
CA PHE A 178 -5.29 -2.52 18.08
C PHE A 178 -5.84 -1.09 18.09
N SER A 179 -5.02 -0.09 18.42
CA SER A 179 -5.42 1.31 18.41
C SER A 179 -5.05 2.02 17.10
N PHE A 180 -3.94 1.64 16.45
CA PHE A 180 -3.43 2.35 15.28
C PHE A 180 -3.13 1.43 14.07
N GLY A 181 -3.22 0.11 14.24
CA GLY A 181 -3.08 -0.85 13.15
C GLY A 181 -4.40 -1.10 12.41
N PHE A 182 -4.35 -1.16 11.09
CA PHE A 182 -5.52 -1.44 10.24
C PHE A 182 -5.62 -2.94 9.96
N PHE A 183 -6.83 -3.49 10.09
CA PHE A 183 -7.09 -4.91 9.93
C PHE A 183 -7.99 -5.11 8.73
N ILE A 184 -7.38 -5.38 7.59
CA ILE A 184 -8.03 -5.45 6.29
C ILE A 184 -8.28 -6.90 5.92
N GLN A 185 -9.42 -7.19 5.31
CA GLN A 185 -9.82 -8.53 4.92
C GLN A 185 -9.73 -8.70 3.41
N MET A 186 -9.28 -9.89 2.99
CA MET A 186 -9.21 -10.29 1.59
C MET A 186 -9.70 -11.72 1.41
N GLY A 187 -10.25 -12.01 0.24
CA GLY A 187 -10.75 -13.34 -0.09
C GLY A 187 -12.07 -13.69 0.60
N SER A 188 -12.56 -14.89 0.33
CA SER A 188 -13.81 -15.41 0.90
C SER A 188 -13.66 -16.86 1.35
N GLY A 189 -14.58 -17.31 2.23
CA GLY A 189 -14.64 -18.69 2.72
C GLY A 189 -13.35 -19.15 3.38
N LYS A 190 -12.87 -20.34 2.98
CA LYS A 190 -11.64 -20.96 3.51
C LYS A 190 -10.35 -20.25 3.10
N ASN A 191 -10.40 -19.41 2.06
CA ASN A 191 -9.24 -18.67 1.55
C ASN A 191 -9.12 -17.26 2.13
N ARG A 192 -9.88 -16.94 3.18
CA ARG A 192 -9.87 -15.62 3.81
C ARG A 192 -8.51 -15.33 4.41
N LYS A 193 -7.94 -14.20 3.99
CA LYS A 193 -6.69 -13.65 4.52
C LYS A 193 -6.94 -12.29 5.17
N TYR A 194 -6.03 -11.89 6.04
CA TYR A 194 -6.08 -10.67 6.81
C TYR A 194 -4.78 -9.89 6.58
N GLY A 195 -4.87 -8.72 5.96
CA GLY A 195 -3.78 -7.76 5.89
C GLY A 195 -3.75 -6.93 7.17
N VAL A 196 -2.67 -7.05 7.94
CA VAL A 196 -2.40 -6.17 9.09
C VAL A 196 -1.46 -5.08 8.62
N VAL A 197 -1.94 -3.83 8.67
CA VAL A 197 -1.19 -2.64 8.26
C VAL A 197 -0.82 -1.86 9.50
N LEU A 198 0.47 -1.62 9.70
CA LEU A 198 0.98 -0.78 10.77
C LEU A 198 1.63 0.47 10.17
N PRO A 199 1.04 1.66 10.36
CA PRO A 199 1.64 2.89 9.88
C PRO A 199 2.90 3.22 10.68
N ILE A 200 4.01 3.45 9.99
CA ILE A 200 5.30 3.84 10.55
C ILE A 200 5.60 5.29 10.12
N PRO A 201 5.62 6.24 11.06
CA PRO A 201 5.86 7.64 10.73
C PRO A 201 7.33 7.92 10.44
N ARG A 202 7.60 8.69 9.37
CA ARG A 202 8.91 9.30 9.11
C ARG A 202 9.07 10.69 9.74
N LYS A 203 7.94 11.34 10.07
CA LYS A 203 7.88 12.66 10.69
C LYS A 203 7.19 12.61 12.05
N VAL A 204 7.28 13.72 12.77
CA VAL A 204 6.58 13.90 14.05
C VAL A 204 5.07 13.74 13.86
N LEU A 205 4.46 12.88 14.67
CA LEU A 205 3.00 12.79 14.79
C LEU A 205 2.55 13.54 16.04
N LYS A 206 1.81 14.64 15.86
CA LYS A 206 1.17 15.37 16.94
C LYS A 206 -0.12 14.68 17.38
N ASN A 207 -0.71 15.15 18.47
CA ASN A 207 -1.95 14.60 19.04
C ASN A 207 -3.09 14.53 18.00
N GLU A 208 -3.29 15.60 17.22
CA GLU A 208 -4.29 15.64 16.14
C GLU A 208 -4.07 14.54 15.08
N ASN A 209 -2.81 14.27 14.72
CA ASN A 209 -2.47 13.21 13.76
C ASN A 209 -2.79 11.83 14.34
N LEU A 210 -2.51 11.63 15.62
CA LEU A 210 -2.78 10.38 16.33
C LEU A 210 -4.30 10.15 16.48
N LEU A 211 -5.07 11.17 16.83
CA LEU A 211 -6.54 11.09 16.87
C LEU A 211 -7.13 10.74 15.50
N ASN A 212 -6.58 11.29 14.42
CA ASN A 212 -6.97 10.95 13.05
C ASN A 212 -6.62 9.50 12.69
N LEU A 213 -5.45 8.99 13.09
CA LEU A 213 -5.10 7.59 12.86
C LEU A 213 -5.96 6.62 13.68
N LEU A 214 -6.31 7.01 14.91
CA LEU A 214 -7.19 6.23 15.78
C LEU A 214 -8.62 6.16 15.21
N SER A 215 -9.14 7.25 14.65
CA SER A 215 -10.46 7.26 14.01
C SER A 215 -10.46 6.43 12.72
N LEU A 216 -9.42 6.57 11.89
CA LEU A 216 -9.22 5.72 10.71
C LEU A 216 -9.15 4.24 11.06
N GLN A 217 -8.50 3.88 12.17
CA GLN A 217 -8.41 2.49 12.62
C GLN A 217 -9.78 1.86 12.77
N LYS A 218 -10.76 2.59 13.30
CA LYS A 218 -12.14 2.11 13.46
C LYS A 218 -12.83 1.89 12.12
N THR A 219 -12.68 2.82 11.19
CA THR A 219 -13.24 2.71 9.83
C THR A 219 -12.64 1.55 9.05
N LEU A 220 -11.34 1.31 9.23
CA LEU A 220 -10.60 0.26 8.52
C LEU A 220 -10.61 -1.10 9.25
N HIS A 221 -11.22 -1.19 10.43
CA HIS A 221 -11.30 -2.45 11.16
C HIS A 221 -12.25 -3.42 10.46
N ASN A 222 -11.72 -4.58 10.06
CA ASN A 222 -12.43 -5.59 9.27
C ASN A 222 -12.91 -5.10 7.89
N PHE A 223 -12.29 -4.05 7.35
CA PHE A 223 -12.61 -3.53 6.03
C PHE A 223 -12.34 -4.57 4.93
N TRP A 224 -13.31 -4.80 4.05
CA TRP A 224 -13.15 -5.74 2.94
C TRP A 224 -12.50 -5.05 1.74
N LEU A 225 -11.26 -5.44 1.43
CA LEU A 225 -10.50 -4.85 0.33
C LEU A 225 -10.88 -5.44 -1.02
N SER A 226 -10.79 -6.75 -1.19
CA SER A 226 -11.06 -7.43 -2.46
C SER A 226 -11.10 -8.94 -2.25
N ASP A 227 -11.30 -9.71 -3.33
CA ASP A 227 -10.88 -11.11 -3.34
C ASP A 227 -9.34 -11.21 -3.19
N LEU A 228 -8.81 -12.44 -3.11
CA LEU A 228 -7.41 -12.69 -2.82
C LEU A 228 -6.46 -11.97 -3.81
N GLN A 229 -5.48 -11.23 -3.27
CA GLN A 229 -4.41 -10.61 -4.04
C GLN A 229 -3.05 -10.73 -3.33
N PRO A 230 -1.93 -10.68 -4.06
CA PRO A 230 -0.59 -10.67 -3.47
C PRO A 230 -0.34 -9.45 -2.59
N LEU A 231 0.57 -9.56 -1.61
CA LEU A 231 0.92 -8.43 -0.73
C LEU A 231 1.52 -7.24 -1.50
N ARG A 232 2.20 -7.51 -2.62
CA ARG A 232 2.83 -6.48 -3.47
C ARG A 232 1.83 -5.48 -4.07
N THR A 233 0.58 -5.90 -4.31
CA THR A 233 -0.48 -5.04 -4.88
C THR A 233 -1.40 -4.46 -3.80
N PHE A 234 -1.17 -4.83 -2.54
CA PHE A 234 -2.05 -4.50 -1.43
C PHE A 234 -2.11 -2.99 -1.15
N THR A 235 -0.96 -2.30 -1.09
CA THR A 235 -0.90 -0.88 -0.73
C THR A 235 -1.66 -0.02 -1.72
N ILE A 236 -1.38 -0.15 -3.02
CA ILE A 236 -2.07 0.64 -4.05
C ILE A 236 -3.57 0.36 -4.04
N SER A 237 -3.96 -0.89 -3.80
CA SER A 237 -5.35 -1.30 -3.71
C SER A 237 -6.08 -0.65 -2.53
N LEU A 238 -5.46 -0.66 -1.34
CA LEU A 238 -6.03 -0.07 -0.14
C LEU A 238 -6.19 1.44 -0.29
N LEU A 239 -5.15 2.11 -0.79
CA LEU A 239 -5.17 3.55 -1.04
C LEU A 239 -6.20 3.93 -2.10
N ALA A 240 -6.35 3.16 -3.16
CA ALA A 240 -7.37 3.42 -4.18
C ALA A 240 -8.80 3.26 -3.66
N LYS A 241 -9.05 2.24 -2.81
CA LYS A 241 -10.38 2.03 -2.21
C LYS A 241 -10.72 3.04 -1.12
N VAL A 242 -9.70 3.62 -0.48
CA VAL A 242 -9.86 4.63 0.56
C VAL A 242 -8.97 5.84 0.21
N PRO A 243 -9.34 6.66 -0.78
CA PRO A 243 -8.49 7.75 -1.26
C PRO A 243 -8.04 8.73 -0.18
N SER A 244 -8.90 9.01 0.82
CA SER A 244 -8.56 9.86 1.97
C SER A 244 -7.39 9.34 2.81
N LEU A 245 -7.12 8.02 2.78
CA LEU A 245 -5.93 7.45 3.41
C LEU A 245 -4.65 7.90 2.70
N SER A 246 -4.70 8.14 1.38
CA SER A 246 -3.56 8.65 0.61
C SER A 246 -3.15 10.04 1.06
N ASP A 247 -4.12 10.91 1.32
CA ASP A 247 -3.86 12.27 1.81
C ASP A 247 -3.25 12.23 3.22
N ILE A 248 -3.74 11.34 4.08
CA ILE A 248 -3.20 11.13 5.43
C ILE A 248 -1.78 10.58 5.38
N VAL A 249 -1.52 9.60 4.51
CA VAL A 249 -0.18 9.04 4.28
C VAL A 249 0.79 10.13 3.80
N ASN A 250 0.37 10.97 2.85
CA ASN A 250 1.17 12.07 2.33
C ASN A 250 1.49 13.11 3.41
N ASN A 251 0.46 13.55 4.13
CA ASN A 251 0.57 14.60 5.15
C ASN A 251 1.44 14.15 6.33
N PHE A 252 1.27 12.90 6.77
CA PHE A 252 1.96 12.38 7.96
C PHE A 252 3.26 11.63 7.60
N GLN A 253 3.56 11.46 6.30
CA GLN A 253 4.69 10.71 5.76
C GLN A 253 4.82 9.31 6.37
N LEU A 254 3.80 8.49 6.16
CA LEU A 254 3.65 7.17 6.79
C LEU A 254 4.08 6.05 5.86
N ASN A 255 5.14 5.32 6.19
CA ASN A 255 5.40 4.00 5.60
C ASN A 255 4.40 2.97 6.14
N PHE A 256 4.19 1.88 5.41
CA PHE A 256 3.41 0.76 5.91
C PHE A 256 4.29 -0.46 6.17
N HIS A 257 4.26 -0.95 7.40
CA HIS A 257 4.61 -2.33 7.68
C HIS A 257 3.38 -3.19 7.48
N LEU A 258 3.48 -4.12 6.54
CA LEU A 258 2.40 -5.02 6.13
C LEU A 258 2.70 -6.43 6.59
N SER A 259 1.68 -7.10 7.12
CA SER A 259 1.73 -8.53 7.43
C SER A 259 0.49 -9.21 6.86
N LEU A 260 0.69 -10.22 6.02
CA LEU A 260 -0.38 -11.06 5.50
C LEU A 260 -0.57 -12.25 6.43
N ALA A 261 -1.73 -12.34 7.06
CA ALA A 261 -2.08 -13.40 7.97
C ALA A 261 -3.21 -14.28 7.42
N SER A 262 -3.18 -15.57 7.74
CA SER A 262 -4.27 -16.51 7.50
C SER A 262 -4.52 -17.38 8.74
N LYS A 263 -5.56 -18.22 8.67
CA LYS A 263 -5.86 -19.20 9.71
C LYS A 263 -5.58 -20.59 9.17
N ASP A 264 -4.86 -21.40 9.93
CA ASP A 264 -4.67 -22.81 9.62
C ASP A 264 -5.93 -23.63 9.93
N ASN A 265 -5.91 -24.94 9.62
CA ASN A 265 -7.04 -25.84 9.86
C ASN A 265 -7.42 -25.98 11.35
N ARG A 266 -6.56 -25.53 12.27
CA ARG A 266 -6.79 -25.54 13.73
C ARG A 266 -7.24 -24.18 14.26
N GLY A 267 -7.37 -23.18 13.38
CA GLY A 267 -7.71 -21.80 13.73
C GLY A 267 -6.52 -20.98 14.26
N ASP A 268 -5.30 -21.53 14.20
CA ASP A 268 -4.08 -20.82 14.57
C ASP A 268 -3.70 -19.82 13.48
N THR A 269 -3.17 -18.66 13.88
CA THR A 269 -2.75 -17.62 12.92
C THR A 269 -1.39 -17.96 12.34
N ILE A 270 -1.28 -17.90 11.01
CA ILE A 270 -0.02 -17.99 10.29
C ILE A 270 0.25 -16.64 9.65
N ILE A 271 1.47 -16.12 9.81
CA ILE A 271 1.96 -14.99 8.99
C ILE A 271 2.62 -15.61 7.75
N GLU A 272 2.06 -15.32 6.59
CA GLU A 272 2.54 -15.86 5.31
C GLU A 272 3.60 -14.97 4.68
N GLN A 273 3.42 -13.65 4.79
CA GLN A 273 4.30 -12.66 4.17
C GLN A 273 4.37 -11.41 5.05
N THR A 274 5.51 -10.74 5.01
CA THR A 274 5.68 -9.40 5.59
C THR A 274 6.39 -8.51 4.58
N ALA A 275 6.11 -7.20 4.62
CA ALA A 275 6.78 -6.23 3.78
C ALA A 275 6.81 -4.86 4.47
N LEU A 276 7.90 -4.11 4.29
CA LEU A 276 7.94 -2.68 4.58
C LEU A 276 7.82 -1.94 3.25
N ILE A 277 6.78 -1.14 3.10
CA ILE A 277 6.46 -0.47 1.84
C ILE A 277 6.62 1.05 2.02
N ASP A 278 7.38 1.65 1.10
CA ASP A 278 7.30 3.09 0.87
C ASP A 278 5.98 3.40 0.17
N THR A 279 5.12 4.12 0.87
CA THR A 279 3.75 4.43 0.44
C THR A 279 3.66 5.74 -0.34
N MET A 280 4.73 6.55 -0.36
CA MET A 280 4.69 7.91 -0.92
C MET A 280 4.39 7.86 -2.42
N LEU A 281 5.06 6.98 -3.15
CA LEU A 281 4.86 6.83 -4.60
C LEU A 281 3.42 6.39 -4.94
N PHE A 282 2.85 5.51 -4.13
CA PHE A 282 1.46 5.07 -4.30
C PHE A 282 0.45 6.16 -3.95
N SER A 283 0.66 6.86 -2.82
CA SER A 283 -0.24 7.90 -2.36
C SER A 283 -0.21 9.13 -3.27
N HIS A 284 0.94 9.52 -3.82
CA HIS A 284 1.02 10.55 -4.87
C HIS A 284 0.23 10.17 -6.11
N PHE A 285 0.37 8.93 -6.61
CA PHE A 285 -0.40 8.45 -7.75
C PHE A 285 -1.91 8.46 -7.49
N ILE A 286 -2.35 8.04 -6.31
CA ILE A 286 -3.79 7.99 -5.98
C ILE A 286 -4.36 9.39 -5.76
N SER A 287 -3.66 10.27 -5.03
CA SER A 287 -4.12 11.63 -4.73
C SER A 287 -4.05 12.56 -5.95
N SER A 288 -3.26 12.26 -6.99
CA SER A 288 -3.15 13.14 -8.15
C SER A 288 -4.42 13.21 -9.00
N SER A 289 -5.27 12.17 -8.98
CA SER A 289 -6.53 12.16 -9.74
C SER A 289 -7.47 11.05 -9.30
N SER A 290 -8.76 11.36 -9.20
CA SER A 290 -9.82 10.36 -8.99
C SER A 290 -9.86 9.27 -10.07
N TYR A 291 -9.41 9.58 -11.29
CA TYR A 291 -9.28 8.61 -12.38
C TYR A 291 -8.20 7.55 -12.12
N ASN A 292 -7.15 7.88 -11.35
CA ASN A 292 -6.12 6.93 -10.95
C ASN A 292 -6.69 5.93 -9.94
N SER A 293 -7.45 6.41 -8.95
CA SER A 293 -8.18 5.54 -8.03
C SER A 293 -9.17 4.64 -8.79
N ALA A 294 -9.94 5.21 -9.73
CA ALA A 294 -10.91 4.46 -10.53
C ALA A 294 -10.25 3.36 -11.38
N THR A 295 -9.09 3.65 -11.99
CA THR A 295 -8.26 2.66 -12.70
C THR A 295 -7.92 1.47 -11.82
N VAL A 296 -7.46 1.70 -10.58
CA VAL A 296 -7.07 0.63 -9.65
C VAL A 296 -8.30 -0.12 -9.11
N ILE A 297 -9.38 0.59 -8.76
CA ILE A 297 -10.63 -0.02 -8.29
C ILE A 297 -11.18 -0.98 -9.35
N LYS A 298 -11.12 -0.61 -10.63
CA LYS A 298 -11.56 -1.46 -11.73
C LYS A 298 -10.76 -2.76 -11.80
N LEU A 299 -9.45 -2.69 -11.56
CA LEU A 299 -8.58 -3.86 -11.52
C LEU A 299 -8.81 -4.72 -10.28
N LEU A 300 -9.28 -4.16 -9.17
CA LEU A 300 -9.64 -4.94 -7.98
C LEU A 300 -10.85 -5.85 -8.19
N GLY A 301 -11.64 -5.60 -9.24
CA GLY A 301 -12.82 -6.38 -9.55
C GLY A 301 -13.95 -6.18 -8.54
N THR A 302 -14.82 -7.17 -8.42
CA THR A 302 -16.00 -7.15 -7.54
C THR A 302 -16.11 -8.48 -6.79
N SER A 303 -17.12 -8.66 -5.96
CA SER A 303 -17.40 -9.96 -5.34
C SER A 303 -17.64 -11.09 -6.37
N LYS A 304 -18.00 -10.75 -7.62
CA LYS A 304 -18.25 -11.69 -8.72
C LYS A 304 -17.08 -11.82 -9.70
N MET A 305 -16.13 -10.88 -9.67
CA MET A 305 -15.01 -10.83 -10.62
C MET A 305 -13.69 -10.74 -9.85
N PRO A 306 -12.78 -11.71 -10.02
CA PRO A 306 -11.52 -11.70 -9.30
C PRO A 306 -10.65 -10.51 -9.72
N PRO A 307 -9.76 -10.05 -8.82
CA PRO A 307 -8.76 -9.04 -9.12
C PRO A 307 -7.91 -9.42 -10.32
N LYS A 308 -7.56 -8.39 -11.07
CA LYS A 308 -6.74 -8.43 -12.27
C LYS A 308 -5.27 -8.27 -11.87
N ILE A 309 -4.73 -9.36 -11.33
CA ILE A 309 -3.43 -9.38 -10.61
C ILE A 309 -2.28 -8.96 -11.52
N SER A 310 -2.29 -9.28 -12.82
CA SER A 310 -1.17 -8.98 -13.71
C SER A 310 -1.02 -7.47 -13.92
N SER A 311 -2.08 -6.73 -14.27
CA SER A 311 -1.96 -5.27 -14.39
C SER A 311 -1.73 -4.59 -13.05
N LEU A 312 -2.32 -5.07 -11.95
CA LEU A 312 -2.02 -4.50 -10.61
C LEU A 312 -0.55 -4.65 -10.25
N THR A 313 0.04 -5.81 -10.57
CA THR A 313 1.46 -6.08 -10.34
C THR A 313 2.33 -5.17 -11.20
N GLU A 314 2.01 -5.02 -12.48
CA GLU A 314 2.77 -4.13 -13.36
C GLU A 314 2.64 -2.66 -12.93
N LEU A 315 1.43 -2.19 -12.60
CA LEU A 315 1.24 -0.84 -12.06
C LEU A 315 2.04 -0.64 -10.77
N SER A 316 2.04 -1.62 -9.87
CA SER A 316 2.83 -1.53 -8.64
C SER A 316 4.33 -1.47 -8.91
N ASN A 317 4.81 -2.20 -9.92
CA ASN A 317 6.22 -2.19 -10.34
C ASN A 317 6.61 -0.86 -10.98
N ILE A 318 5.75 -0.30 -11.81
CA ILE A 318 5.93 0.99 -12.47
C ILE A 318 6.09 2.08 -11.42
N LEU A 319 5.20 2.10 -10.41
CA LEU A 319 5.24 3.12 -9.36
C LEU A 319 6.44 2.95 -8.42
N LEU A 320 6.83 1.73 -8.06
CA LEU A 320 7.94 1.50 -7.12
C LEU A 320 9.33 1.64 -7.75
N ASN A 321 9.48 1.21 -9.01
CA ASN A 321 10.79 1.07 -9.64
C ASN A 321 11.00 1.99 -10.85
N HIS A 322 10.02 2.82 -11.21
CA HIS A 322 10.05 3.69 -12.40
C HIS A 322 10.45 2.97 -13.71
N ARG A 323 10.11 1.68 -13.85
CA ARG A 323 10.45 0.89 -15.05
C ARG A 323 9.49 1.20 -16.19
N THR A 324 9.93 2.01 -17.14
CA THR A 324 9.17 2.43 -18.33
C THR A 324 8.79 1.26 -19.25
N GLU A 325 9.60 0.20 -19.30
CA GLU A 325 9.32 -1.04 -20.03
C GLU A 325 7.99 -1.68 -19.58
N ASN A 326 7.72 -1.66 -18.28
CA ASN A 326 6.50 -2.25 -17.71
C ASN A 326 5.25 -1.45 -18.06
N LEU A 327 5.41 -0.18 -18.40
CA LEU A 327 4.29 0.74 -18.61
C LEU A 327 3.54 0.45 -19.93
N LEU A 328 4.25 0.08 -21.00
CA LEU A 328 3.60 -0.40 -22.23
C LEU A 328 2.91 -1.75 -22.02
N ARG A 329 3.50 -2.63 -21.20
CA ARG A 329 2.88 -3.91 -20.82
C ARG A 329 1.62 -3.71 -19.98
N PHE A 330 1.67 -2.82 -18.98
CA PHE A 330 0.54 -2.50 -18.11
C PHE A 330 -0.66 -2.03 -18.93
N VAL A 331 -0.46 -1.04 -19.81
CA VAL A 331 -1.55 -0.46 -20.59
C VAL A 331 -2.18 -1.50 -21.53
N ARG A 332 -1.35 -2.35 -22.15
CA ARG A 332 -1.81 -3.48 -22.98
C ARG A 332 -2.63 -4.51 -22.19
N LEU A 333 -2.18 -4.87 -20.99
CA LEU A 333 -2.88 -5.82 -20.09
C LEU A 333 -4.19 -5.23 -19.56
N TYR A 334 -4.17 -3.97 -19.14
CA TYR A 334 -5.33 -3.26 -18.64
C TYR A 334 -6.45 -3.25 -19.69
N VAL A 335 -6.13 -2.81 -20.91
CA VAL A 335 -7.13 -2.67 -21.96
C VAL A 335 -7.59 -4.04 -22.48
N VAL A 336 -6.71 -5.00 -22.74
CA VAL A 336 -7.10 -6.13 -23.61
C VAL A 336 -7.62 -7.36 -22.87
N PRO A 337 -6.84 -8.10 -22.05
CA PRO A 337 -7.39 -9.25 -21.35
C PRO A 337 -8.19 -8.89 -20.09
N GLU A 338 -7.89 -7.77 -19.42
CA GLU A 338 -8.34 -7.63 -18.03
C GLU A 338 -9.62 -6.81 -17.85
N THR A 339 -9.75 -5.68 -18.53
CA THR A 339 -10.91 -4.79 -18.33
C THR A 339 -11.87 -4.74 -19.49
N SER A 340 -11.48 -5.11 -20.72
CA SER A 340 -12.40 -5.13 -21.85
C SER A 340 -13.26 -6.39 -21.92
N THR A 341 -14.42 -6.28 -22.57
CA THR A 341 -15.33 -7.41 -22.86
C THR A 341 -15.46 -7.63 -24.36
N ASN A 342 -16.28 -8.61 -24.75
CA ASN A 342 -16.63 -8.83 -26.15
C ASN A 342 -17.48 -7.71 -26.77
N ASN A 343 -18.08 -6.84 -25.97
CA ASN A 343 -18.96 -5.79 -26.48
C ASN A 343 -18.40 -4.39 -26.22
N TRP A 344 -17.39 -4.26 -25.36
CA TRP A 344 -16.88 -2.96 -24.94
C TRP A 344 -15.37 -2.97 -24.74
N LYS A 345 -14.70 -1.91 -25.19
CA LYS A 345 -13.27 -1.67 -24.97
C LYS A 345 -13.05 -0.64 -23.88
N ASN A 346 -12.46 -1.08 -22.79
CA ASN A 346 -12.10 -0.23 -21.68
C ASN A 346 -10.70 0.33 -21.89
N LEU A 347 -10.64 1.55 -22.41
CA LEU A 347 -9.40 2.32 -22.53
C LEU A 347 -9.00 2.90 -21.17
N LEU A 348 -7.73 3.29 -21.05
CA LEU A 348 -7.24 3.99 -19.87
C LEU A 348 -7.80 5.42 -19.82
N TYR A 349 -8.10 5.93 -18.63
CA TYR A 349 -8.49 7.33 -18.50
C TYR A 349 -7.33 8.24 -18.93
N LEU A 350 -7.63 9.28 -19.71
CA LEU A 350 -6.61 10.22 -20.20
C LEU A 350 -5.80 10.87 -19.06
N PRO A 351 -6.39 11.29 -17.92
CA PRO A 351 -5.61 11.80 -16.79
C PRO A 351 -4.62 10.78 -16.21
N THR A 352 -4.99 9.49 -16.18
CA THR A 352 -4.08 8.42 -15.76
C THR A 352 -2.96 8.21 -16.77
N ALA A 353 -3.27 8.21 -18.06
CA ALA A 353 -2.27 8.15 -19.13
C ALA A 353 -1.26 9.29 -19.03
N LYS A 354 -1.75 10.54 -18.90
CA LYS A 354 -0.90 11.73 -18.74
C LYS A 354 -0.01 11.65 -17.50
N TYR A 355 -0.55 11.19 -16.36
CA TYR A 355 0.28 10.99 -15.15
C TYR A 355 1.41 10.00 -15.42
N LEU A 356 1.12 8.84 -16.02
CA LEU A 356 2.13 7.83 -16.31
C LEU A 356 3.20 8.34 -17.30
N LEU A 357 2.82 9.14 -18.30
CA LEU A 357 3.77 9.73 -19.25
C LEU A 357 4.64 10.82 -18.62
N LYS A 358 4.03 11.73 -17.84
CA LYS A 358 4.70 12.89 -17.28
C LYS A 358 5.49 12.54 -16.01
N GLU A 359 4.82 11.98 -15.01
CA GLU A 359 5.37 11.81 -13.67
C GLU A 359 6.15 10.50 -13.51
N ILE A 360 5.97 9.52 -14.40
CA ILE A 360 6.72 8.25 -14.35
C ILE A 360 7.73 8.13 -15.47
N ALA A 361 7.29 8.30 -16.73
CA ALA A 361 8.19 8.19 -17.88
C ALA A 361 9.02 9.46 -18.13
N MET A 362 8.77 10.56 -17.40
CA MET A 362 9.49 11.83 -17.53
C MET A 362 9.54 12.33 -18.98
N ILE A 363 8.41 12.16 -19.69
CA ILE A 363 8.22 12.63 -21.06
C ILE A 363 7.75 14.07 -21.00
N SER A 364 8.35 14.91 -21.85
CA SER A 364 8.08 16.33 -21.83
C SER A 364 6.70 16.64 -22.44
N PRO A 365 6.02 17.72 -22.00
CA PRO A 365 4.70 18.08 -22.50
C PRO A 365 4.69 18.30 -24.02
N GLU A 366 5.79 18.75 -24.62
CA GLU A 366 5.88 18.99 -26.07
C GLU A 366 5.66 17.73 -26.88
N ILE A 367 6.02 16.55 -26.35
CA ILE A 367 5.74 15.25 -26.98
C ILE A 367 4.32 14.79 -26.63
N ILE A 368 3.93 14.86 -25.35
CA ILE A 368 2.64 14.32 -24.86
C ILE A 368 1.45 15.06 -25.49
N GLU A 369 1.59 16.37 -25.69
CA GLU A 369 0.52 17.26 -26.16
C GLU A 369 0.70 17.64 -27.64
N ASN A 370 1.64 16.99 -28.35
CA ASN A 370 1.85 17.21 -29.77
C ASN A 370 0.58 16.80 -30.57
N PRO A 371 -0.03 17.72 -31.35
CA PRO A 371 -1.25 17.42 -32.10
C PRO A 371 -1.07 16.29 -33.11
N SER A 372 0.07 16.24 -33.81
CA SER A 372 0.39 15.22 -34.79
C SER A 372 0.52 13.83 -34.16
N LEU A 373 1.12 13.75 -32.96
CA LEU A 373 1.18 12.51 -32.20
C LEU A 373 -0.22 12.06 -31.74
N GLY A 374 -1.06 13.01 -31.30
CA GLY A 374 -2.45 12.76 -30.95
C GLY A 374 -3.28 12.24 -32.14
N SER A 375 -3.09 12.86 -33.31
CA SER A 375 -3.71 12.48 -34.59
C SER A 375 -3.37 11.02 -34.95
N LEU A 376 -2.09 10.65 -34.93
CA LEU A 376 -1.66 9.27 -35.18
C LEU A 376 -2.16 8.30 -34.10
N ALA A 377 -2.16 8.71 -32.82
CA ALA A 377 -2.67 7.91 -31.72
C ALA A 377 -4.17 7.62 -31.88
N ARG A 378 -4.96 8.56 -32.43
CA ARG A 378 -6.38 8.39 -32.75
C ARG A 378 -6.61 7.30 -33.79
N THR A 379 -5.78 7.25 -34.83
CA THR A 379 -5.81 6.16 -35.83
C THR A 379 -5.44 4.83 -35.21
N LEU A 380 -4.37 4.76 -34.42
CA LEU A 380 -3.97 3.52 -33.73
C LEU A 380 -5.06 3.04 -32.75
N ARG A 381 -5.71 3.96 -32.03
CA ARG A 381 -6.83 3.69 -31.11
C ARG A 381 -8.01 3.04 -31.84
N TYR A 382 -8.32 3.45 -33.07
CA TYR A 382 -9.35 2.79 -33.89
C TYR A 382 -9.04 1.29 -34.06
N PHE A 383 -7.81 0.94 -34.44
CA PHE A 383 -7.41 -0.45 -34.60
C PHE A 383 -7.42 -1.24 -33.28
N ILE A 384 -7.08 -0.60 -32.16
CA ILE A 384 -7.20 -1.20 -30.83
C ILE A 384 -8.68 -1.50 -30.51
N ARG A 385 -9.61 -0.60 -30.83
CA ARG A 385 -11.06 -0.82 -30.67
C ARG A 385 -11.54 -2.02 -31.49
N GLU A 386 -11.03 -2.13 -32.73
CA GLU A 386 -11.26 -3.25 -33.65
C GLU A 386 -10.51 -4.54 -33.29
N ARG A 387 -9.78 -4.59 -32.16
CA ARG A 387 -8.97 -5.72 -31.68
C ARG A 387 -7.79 -6.11 -32.57
N LYS A 388 -7.39 -5.23 -33.49
CA LYS A 388 -6.18 -5.39 -34.30
C LYS A 388 -4.96 -4.88 -33.53
N TYR A 389 -4.60 -5.59 -32.46
CA TYR A 389 -3.49 -5.19 -31.58
C TYR A 389 -2.10 -5.36 -32.20
N GLY A 390 -1.98 -6.08 -33.32
CA GLY A 390 -0.70 -6.32 -33.99
C GLY A 390 0.05 -5.02 -34.29
N TYR A 391 -0.65 -3.96 -34.70
CA TYR A 391 -0.02 -2.65 -34.92
C TYR A 391 0.58 -2.07 -33.63
N ALA A 392 -0.17 -2.08 -32.53
CA ALA A 392 0.30 -1.56 -31.25
C ALA A 392 1.43 -2.43 -30.66
N ASP A 393 1.35 -3.74 -30.79
CA ASP A 393 2.36 -4.69 -30.31
C ASP A 393 3.66 -4.59 -31.15
N ASN A 394 3.56 -4.40 -32.46
CA ASN A 394 4.72 -4.17 -33.34
C ASN A 394 5.40 -2.84 -33.04
N ILE A 395 4.63 -1.75 -32.89
CA ILE A 395 5.17 -0.44 -32.49
C ILE A 395 5.88 -0.54 -31.13
N ARG A 396 5.29 -1.22 -30.15
CA ARG A 396 5.90 -1.43 -28.82
C ARG A 396 7.26 -2.12 -28.90
N ASN A 397 7.37 -3.13 -29.75
CA ASN A 397 8.57 -3.96 -29.87
C ASN A 397 9.60 -3.40 -30.87
N ALA A 398 9.26 -2.34 -31.61
CA ALA A 398 10.16 -1.72 -32.58
C ALA A 398 11.41 -1.15 -31.87
N GLY A 399 12.58 -1.45 -32.44
CA GLY A 399 13.86 -0.90 -32.01
C GLY A 399 14.17 0.38 -32.77
N LYS A 400 14.95 1.27 -32.16
CA LYS A 400 15.34 2.55 -32.78
C LYS A 400 16.03 2.37 -34.13
N GLU A 401 16.85 1.34 -34.25
CA GLU A 401 17.64 1.04 -35.46
C GLU A 401 16.86 0.19 -36.48
N SER A 402 15.63 -0.24 -36.16
CA SER A 402 14.82 -1.03 -37.09
C SER A 402 13.82 -0.14 -37.82
N LYS A 403 13.52 -0.48 -39.07
CA LYS A 403 12.46 0.18 -39.86
C LYS A 403 11.05 -0.27 -39.45
N ASP A 404 10.94 -1.09 -38.39
CA ASP A 404 9.67 -1.70 -38.01
C ASP A 404 8.65 -0.66 -37.55
N PHE A 405 9.12 0.45 -36.96
CA PHE A 405 8.26 1.54 -36.50
C PHE A 405 7.57 2.22 -37.69
N GLU A 406 8.35 2.68 -38.67
CA GLU A 406 7.85 3.35 -39.88
C GLU A 406 7.03 2.39 -40.75
N GLU A 407 7.50 1.16 -40.94
CA GLU A 407 6.78 0.16 -41.72
C GLU A 407 5.42 -0.19 -41.09
N THR A 408 5.37 -0.31 -39.76
CA THR A 408 4.11 -0.62 -39.08
C THR A 408 3.13 0.54 -39.20
N ILE A 409 3.60 1.79 -39.07
CA ILE A 409 2.77 2.99 -39.27
C ILE A 409 2.27 3.06 -40.72
N ALA A 410 3.13 2.84 -41.71
CA ALA A 410 2.75 2.84 -43.12
C ALA A 410 1.71 1.75 -43.44
N LYS A 411 1.90 0.52 -42.94
CA LYS A 411 0.94 -0.59 -43.08
C LYS A 411 -0.41 -0.24 -42.43
N MET A 412 -0.38 0.37 -41.23
CA MET A 412 -1.56 0.81 -40.50
C MET A 412 -2.34 1.88 -41.28
N LEU A 413 -1.65 2.90 -41.80
CA LEU A 413 -2.29 3.99 -42.57
C LEU A 413 -2.88 3.48 -43.89
N ARG A 414 -2.19 2.55 -44.57
CA ARG A 414 -2.70 1.91 -45.79
C ARG A 414 -3.98 1.13 -45.51
N GLU A 415 -4.02 0.33 -44.43
CA GLU A 415 -5.26 -0.32 -44.02
C GLU A 415 -6.33 0.72 -43.64
N GLY A 416 -5.95 1.80 -42.96
CA GLY A 416 -6.86 2.86 -42.57
C GLY A 416 -7.56 3.52 -43.76
N ARG A 417 -6.84 3.79 -44.86
CA ARG A 417 -7.43 4.28 -46.12
C ARG A 417 -8.47 3.32 -46.69
N LEU A 418 -8.18 2.02 -46.71
CA LEU A 418 -9.16 0.99 -47.13
C LEU A 418 -10.42 0.97 -46.25
N ARG A 419 -10.30 1.25 -44.95
CA ARG A 419 -11.45 1.35 -44.04
C ARG A 419 -12.30 2.58 -44.32
N LEU A 420 -11.66 3.70 -44.65
CA LEU A 420 -12.33 4.94 -45.05
C LEU A 420 -13.15 4.71 -46.33
N GLU A 421 -12.55 4.08 -47.34
CA GLU A 421 -13.22 3.68 -48.59
C GLU A 421 -14.42 2.74 -48.35
N GLN A 422 -14.35 1.91 -47.30
CA GLN A 422 -15.46 1.07 -46.82
C GLN A 422 -16.50 1.84 -45.98
N LYS A 423 -16.45 3.18 -45.98
CA LYS A 423 -17.34 4.07 -45.21
C LYS A 423 -17.31 3.83 -43.70
N LYS A 424 -16.20 3.31 -43.16
CA LYS A 424 -16.02 3.20 -41.70
C LYS A 424 -15.50 4.51 -41.14
N LYS A 425 -16.03 4.91 -39.98
CA LYS A 425 -15.58 6.10 -39.24
C LYS A 425 -14.18 5.87 -38.67
N ILE A 426 -13.14 6.29 -39.40
CA ILE A 426 -11.74 6.26 -38.98
C ILE A 426 -11.10 7.63 -39.27
N HIS A 427 -10.26 8.09 -38.34
CA HIS A 427 -9.41 9.26 -38.54
C HIS A 427 -8.10 8.87 -39.22
N LEU A 428 -7.64 9.66 -40.18
CA LEU A 428 -6.31 9.50 -40.79
C LEU A 428 -5.51 10.79 -40.60
N PRO A 429 -4.26 10.71 -40.12
CA PRO A 429 -3.38 11.86 -40.05
C PRO A 429 -2.99 12.36 -41.45
N THR A 430 -2.67 13.64 -41.56
CA THR A 430 -2.09 14.22 -42.77
C THR A 430 -0.63 13.80 -42.94
N ASP A 431 -0.09 13.93 -44.15
CA ASP A 431 1.32 13.60 -44.41
C ASP A 431 2.28 14.49 -43.61
N GLU A 432 1.89 15.74 -43.30
CA GLU A 432 2.66 16.65 -42.45
C GLU A 432 2.67 16.20 -41.00
N GLU A 433 1.53 15.75 -40.47
CA GLU A 433 1.44 15.19 -39.12
C GLU A 433 2.31 13.93 -38.99
N VAL A 434 2.28 13.05 -39.99
CA VAL A 434 3.13 11.84 -39.98
C VAL A 434 4.62 12.20 -40.02
N LYS A 435 5.02 13.17 -40.84
CA LYS A 435 6.41 13.67 -40.88
C LYS A 435 6.85 14.24 -39.54
N GLU A 436 5.98 15.00 -38.88
CA GLU A 436 6.27 15.56 -37.56
C GLU A 436 6.45 14.46 -36.49
N VAL A 437 5.63 13.40 -36.51
CA VAL A 437 5.82 12.27 -35.60
C VAL A 437 7.16 11.56 -35.84
N PHE A 438 7.58 11.39 -37.09
CA PHE A 438 8.91 10.83 -37.39
C PHE A 438 10.04 11.75 -36.96
N LYS A 439 9.87 13.07 -37.06
CA LYS A 439 10.82 14.04 -36.51
C LYS A 439 10.96 13.89 -34.99
N LEU A 440 9.85 13.80 -34.26
CA LEU A 440 9.86 13.54 -32.81
C LEU A 440 10.51 12.18 -32.47
N ALA A 441 10.30 11.16 -33.29
CA ALA A 441 10.91 9.85 -33.10
C ALA A 441 12.43 9.87 -33.37
N ASN A 442 12.89 10.66 -34.34
CA ASN A 442 14.32 10.87 -34.57
C ASN A 442 15.00 11.57 -33.39
N ASP A 443 14.33 12.56 -32.81
CA ASP A 443 14.84 13.31 -31.65
C ASP A 443 14.83 12.45 -30.37
N ASN A 444 13.72 11.74 -30.10
CA ASN A 444 13.59 10.89 -28.92
C ASN A 444 12.69 9.67 -29.14
N PHE A 445 13.24 8.66 -29.82
CA PHE A 445 12.51 7.47 -30.24
C PHE A 445 11.71 6.80 -29.13
N GLU A 446 12.36 6.47 -28.00
CA GLU A 446 11.70 5.73 -26.92
C GLU A 446 10.58 6.54 -26.27
N LYS A 447 10.77 7.84 -26.04
CA LYS A 447 9.73 8.70 -25.47
C LYS A 447 8.54 8.86 -26.42
N THR A 448 8.80 9.08 -27.71
CA THR A 448 7.77 9.21 -28.74
C THR A 448 6.98 7.91 -28.91
N LYS A 449 7.67 6.77 -28.99
CA LYS A 449 7.05 5.43 -29.03
C LYS A 449 6.18 5.19 -27.79
N ILE A 450 6.70 5.47 -26.60
CA ILE A 450 5.95 5.28 -25.35
C ILE A 450 4.69 6.16 -25.32
N ALA A 451 4.83 7.44 -25.65
CA ALA A 451 3.73 8.39 -25.70
C ALA A 451 2.65 7.97 -26.69
N LEU A 452 3.03 7.63 -27.92
CA LEU A 452 2.10 7.17 -28.97
C LEU A 452 1.25 5.99 -28.49
N VAL A 453 1.90 4.95 -27.96
CA VAL A 453 1.22 3.73 -27.55
C VAL A 453 0.29 3.98 -26.37
N ILE A 454 0.73 4.69 -25.32
CA ILE A 454 -0.16 4.97 -24.18
C ILE A 454 -1.36 5.81 -24.61
N LEU A 455 -1.14 6.87 -25.39
CA LEU A 455 -2.22 7.76 -25.85
C LEU A 455 -3.25 6.99 -26.68
N ALA A 456 -2.79 6.08 -27.54
CA ALA A 456 -3.66 5.22 -28.34
C ALA A 456 -4.51 4.25 -27.48
N PHE A 457 -3.98 3.77 -26.35
CA PHE A 457 -4.74 2.94 -25.40
C PHE A 457 -5.54 3.75 -24.36
N SER A 458 -5.54 5.08 -24.45
CA SER A 458 -6.31 5.96 -23.57
C SER A 458 -7.56 6.52 -24.26
N PHE A 459 -8.54 6.98 -23.48
CA PHE A 459 -9.70 7.70 -24.03
C PHE A 459 -9.26 9.03 -24.68
N PRO A 460 -9.96 9.48 -25.75
CA PRO A 460 -9.70 10.77 -26.39
C PRO A 460 -9.80 11.94 -25.39
N ALA A 461 -9.07 13.01 -25.67
CA ALA A 461 -9.41 14.32 -25.09
C ALA A 461 -10.77 14.76 -25.67
N LYS A 462 -11.60 15.48 -24.90
CA LYS A 462 -12.91 15.96 -25.39
C LYS A 462 -12.80 16.75 -26.71
N ILE A 463 -11.70 17.49 -26.90
CA ILE A 463 -11.39 18.23 -28.13
C ILE A 463 -11.24 17.30 -29.36
N GLU A 464 -10.76 16.06 -29.16
CA GLU A 464 -10.66 15.07 -30.24
C GLU A 464 -12.02 14.51 -30.67
N ASP A 465 -13.02 14.49 -29.78
CA ASP A 465 -14.40 14.09 -30.12
C ASP A 465 -15.19 15.24 -30.77
N GLU A 466 -14.75 16.50 -30.61
CA GLU A 466 -15.40 17.72 -31.13
C GLU A 466 -14.83 18.22 -32.48
N MET A 467 -13.74 17.63 -33.00
CA MET A 467 -13.28 17.96 -34.36
C MET A 467 -14.33 17.48 -35.39
N PRO A 468 -14.80 18.37 -36.29
CA PRO A 468 -16.02 18.18 -37.06
C PRO A 468 -15.97 16.96 -37.99
N GLU A 469 -17.14 16.36 -38.18
CA GLU A 469 -17.45 15.22 -39.06
C GLU A 469 -17.27 15.49 -40.57
N ASN A 470 -16.60 16.57 -41.01
CA ASN A 470 -16.60 16.98 -42.42
C ASN A 470 -15.19 17.08 -43.03
N ILE A 471 -14.84 16.07 -43.84
CA ILE A 471 -14.03 16.26 -45.06
C ILE A 471 -14.64 15.38 -46.16
N GLU A 472 -15.87 15.69 -46.55
CA GLU A 472 -16.44 15.30 -47.85
C GLU A 472 -17.45 16.39 -48.23
N GLU A 473 -16.97 17.52 -48.78
CA GLU A 473 -17.72 18.42 -49.66
C GLU A 473 -16.82 19.60 -50.08
N GLU A 474 -15.73 19.34 -50.80
CA GLU A 474 -15.02 20.35 -51.62
C GLU A 474 -14.03 19.63 -52.57
N ALA A 475 -14.58 18.78 -53.45
CA ALA A 475 -13.87 18.27 -54.63
C ALA A 475 -14.83 17.85 -55.77
N GLN A 476 -16.04 18.42 -55.80
CA GLN A 476 -17.01 18.21 -56.89
C GLN A 476 -17.57 19.49 -57.51
N ASN A 477 -17.06 20.66 -57.15
CA ASN A 477 -17.33 21.90 -57.88
C ASN A 477 -16.00 22.66 -58.05
N ASP A 478 -15.25 22.30 -59.09
CA ASP A 478 -14.65 23.23 -60.07
C ASP A 478 -13.96 22.45 -61.20
#